data_AF-W2K5F8-F1
#
_entry.id   AF-W2K5F8-F1
#
_cell.length_a   1.000
_cell.length_b   1.000
_cell.length_c   1.000
_cell.angle_alpha   90.00
_cell.angle_beta   90.00
_cell.angle_gamma   90.00
#
_symmetry.space_group_name_H-M   'P 1'
#
loop_
_entity.id
_entity.type
_entity.pdbx_description
1 polymer ?
#
loop_
_entity_poly.entity_id
_entity_poly.type
_entity_poly.pdbx_seq_one_letter_code
_entity_poly.pdbx_strand_id
1 'polypeptide(L)' 'MSKPPTHTASWNTVSDYEHFGYSMLEANRTTLVWKYILSSDQSVQDEFVMYKSEERGSR' A
#
# COMPACT_ATOMS: atom_id res chain seq x y z
N MET A 1 -6.49 -14.58 21.02
CA MET A 1 -6.11 -13.49 20.10
C MET A 1 -4.63 -13.19 20.31
N SER A 2 -3.79 -13.37 19.29
CA SER A 2 -2.39 -12.95 19.32
C SER A 2 -2.33 -11.43 19.35
N LYS A 3 -1.54 -10.84 20.24
CA LYS A 3 -1.32 -9.39 20.24
C LYS A 3 -0.59 -8.99 18.96
N PRO A 4 -1.00 -7.90 18.27
CA PRO A 4 -0.21 -7.34 17.18
C PRO A 4 1.21 -7.03 17.66
N PRO A 5 2.24 -7.18 16.81
CA PRO A 5 3.58 -6.73 17.15
C PRO A 5 3.56 -5.25 17.51
N THR A 6 4.43 -4.83 18.43
CA THR A 6 4.71 -3.40 18.60
C THR A 6 5.55 -2.94 17.41
N HIS A 7 4.89 -2.41 16.37
CA HIS A 7 5.54 -1.93 15.15
C HIS A 7 6.46 -0.75 15.44
N THR A 8 7.76 -1.02 15.67
CA THR A 8 8.79 0.00 15.89
C THR A 8 9.80 0.10 14.75
N ALA A 9 9.57 -0.65 13.66
CA ALA A 9 10.44 -0.61 12.50
C ALA A 9 10.18 0.66 11.69
N SER A 10 11.20 1.50 11.56
CA SER A 10 11.10 2.81 10.88
C SER A 10 10.71 2.73 9.40
N TRP A 11 10.82 1.55 8.79
CA TRP A 11 10.45 1.31 7.39
C TRP A 11 8.98 0.91 7.20
N ASN A 12 8.26 0.58 8.28
CA ASN A 12 6.88 0.14 8.17
C ASN A 12 5.93 1.34 8.14
N THR A 13 5.33 1.60 6.98
CA THR A 13 4.43 2.75 6.78
C THR A 13 3.03 2.51 7.33
N VAL A 14 2.51 1.29 7.23
CA VAL A 14 1.12 0.96 7.61
C VAL A 14 1.01 -0.51 8.01
N SER A 15 0.12 -0.83 8.95
CA SER A 15 -0.21 -2.20 9.29
C SER A 15 -1.63 -2.35 9.82
N ASP A 16 -2.34 -3.36 9.33
CA ASP A 16 -3.63 -3.80 9.86
C ASP A 16 -3.56 -5.32 10.15
N TYR A 17 -3.75 -5.68 11.42
CA TYR A 17 -3.76 -7.07 11.91
C TYR A 17 -5.15 -7.54 12.32
N GLU A 18 -6.14 -6.66 12.28
CA GLU A 18 -7.47 -6.92 12.78
C GLU A 18 -8.44 -7.23 11.64
N HIS A 19 -8.21 -6.66 10.45
CA HIS A 19 -9.13 -6.80 9.33
C HIS A 19 -8.56 -7.64 8.17
N PHE A 20 -9.47 -8.26 7.44
CA PHE A 20 -9.18 -8.90 6.16
C PHE A 20 -9.47 -7.92 5.03
N GLY A 21 -8.60 -7.92 4.02
CA GLY A 21 -8.72 -7.04 2.86
C GLY A 21 -7.91 -7.55 1.68
N TYR A 22 -7.96 -6.81 0.59
CA TYR A 22 -7.24 -7.10 -0.64
C TYR A 22 -6.67 -5.82 -1.26
N SER A 23 -5.67 -5.98 -2.13
CA SER A 23 -5.07 -4.86 -2.87
C SER A 23 -5.68 -4.71 -4.25
N MET A 24 -5.90 -3.47 -4.67
CA MET A 24 -6.24 -3.11 -6.04
C MET A 24 -5.10 -2.31 -6.66
N LEU A 25 -4.78 -2.63 -7.92
CA LEU A 25 -3.74 -2.00 -8.71
C LEU A 25 -4.32 -1.39 -9.98
N GLU A 26 -4.11 -0.08 -10.16
CA GLU A 26 -4.47 0.63 -11.39
C GLU A 26 -3.19 1.24 -11.99
N ALA A 27 -2.81 0.79 -13.19
CA ALA A 27 -1.54 1.17 -13.80
C ALA A 27 -1.73 1.90 -15.13
N ASN A 28 -0.92 2.94 -15.35
CA ASN A 28 -0.67 3.54 -16.65
C ASN A 28 0.84 3.69 -16.90
N ARG A 29 1.25 4.26 -18.05
CA ARG A 29 2.67 4.31 -18.45
C ARG A 29 3.58 5.05 -17.47
N THR A 30 3.04 5.93 -16.64
CA THR A 30 3.81 6.80 -15.74
C THR A 30 3.39 6.69 -14.28
N THR A 31 2.32 5.96 -13.98
CA THR A 31 1.67 5.95 -12.66
C THR A 31 1.19 4.56 -12.30
N LEU A 32 1.39 4.18 -11.05
CA LEU A 32 0.75 3.03 -10.43
C LEU A 32 0.00 3.52 -9.19
N VAL A 33 -1.30 3.30 -9.16
CA VAL A 33 -2.13 3.50 -7.97
C VAL A 33 -2.29 2.16 -7.29
N TRP A 34 -1.93 2.08 -6.00
CA TRP A 34 -2.18 0.95 -5.13
C TRP A 34 -3.18 1.37 -4.06
N LYS A 35 -4.20 0.54 -3.82
CA LYS A 35 -5.19 0.72 -2.76
C LYS A 35 -5.29 -0.55 -1.93
N TYR A 36 -5.42 -0.43 -0.62
CA TYR A 36 -5.83 -1.52 0.25
C TYR A 36 -7.30 -1.33 0.64
N ILE A 37 -8.11 -2.37 0.41
CA ILE A 37 -9.56 -2.34 0.54
C ILE A 37 -10.00 -3.39 1.54
N LEU A 38 -10.85 -3.03 2.50
CA LEU A 38 -11.43 -4.00 3.43
C LEU A 38 -12.44 -4.90 2.73
N SER A 39 -12.34 -6.20 3.01
CA SER A 39 -13.30 -7.18 2.48
C SER A 39 -14.70 -7.04 3.08
N SER A 40 -14.83 -6.40 4.25
CA SER A 40 -16.09 -6.27 4.99
C SER A 40 -17.08 -5.31 4.34
N ASP A 41 -16.61 -4.16 3.86
CA ASP A 41 -17.44 -3.06 3.39
C ASP A 41 -16.91 -2.37 2.12
N GLN A 42 -15.80 -2.86 1.58
CA GLN A 42 -15.11 -2.30 0.41
C GLN A 42 -14.59 -0.88 0.62
N SER A 43 -14.42 -0.44 1.87
CA SER A 43 -13.77 0.83 2.17
C SER A 43 -12.28 0.78 1.83
N VAL A 44 -11.76 1.87 1.24
CA VAL A 44 -10.32 2.07 1.04
C VAL A 44 -9.71 2.53 2.35
N GLN A 45 -8.73 1.79 2.86
CA GLN A 45 -8.03 2.11 4.11
C GLN A 45 -6.71 2.81 3.87
N ASP A 46 -6.06 2.52 2.73
CA ASP A 46 -4.83 3.18 2.33
C ASP A 46 -4.72 3.28 0.82
N GLU A 47 -4.04 4.32 0.34
CA GLU A 47 -3.85 4.63 -1.07
C GLU A 47 -2.46 5.26 -1.30
N PHE A 48 -1.67 4.62 -2.16
CA PHE A 48 -0.41 5.17 -2.65
C PHE A 48 -0.48 5.41 -4.15
N VAL A 49 0.00 6.58 -4.57
CA VAL A 49 0.23 6.91 -5.98
C VAL A 49 1.73 6.95 -6.22
N MET A 50 2.23 5.96 -6.97
CA MET A 50 3.63 5.85 -7.35
C MET A 50 3.81 6.42 -8.76
N TYR A 51 4.70 7.40 -8.89
CA TYR A 51 5.08 7.95 -10.18
C TYR A 51 6.36 7.28 -10.67
N LYS A 52 6.35 6.81 -11.91
CA LYS A 52 7.54 6.33 -12.57
C LYS A 52 8.48 7.52 -12.82
N SER A 53 9.60 7.57 -12.11
CA SER A 53 10.69 8.48 -12.46
C SER A 53 11.42 7.93 -13.68
N GLU A 54 11.57 8.75 -14.72
CA GLU A 54 12.58 8.48 -15.75
C GLU A 54 13.93 8.79 -15.12
N GLU A 55 14.61 7.78 -14.57
CA GLU A 55 16.06 7.90 -14.40
C GLU A 55 16.64 8.08 -15.80
N ARG A 56 17.02 9.32 -16.15
CA ARG A 56 18.10 9.50 -17.11
C ARG A 56 19.30 8.84 -16.47
N GLY A 57 19.56 7.58 -16.85
CA GLY A 57 20.83 6.94 -16.55
C GLY A 57 21.93 7.92 -16.91
N SER A 58 22.64 8.41 -15.88
CA SER A 58 23.81 9.25 -16.08
C SER A 58 24.81 8.38 -16.84
N ARG A 59 24.96 8.67 -18.13
CA ARG A 59 26.10 8.20 -18.92
C ARG A 59 27.36 8.88 -18.44
#